data_AF-A0A7D7LY67-F1
#
_entry.id   AF-A0A7D7LY67-F1
#
_cell.length_a   1.000
_cell.length_b   1.000
_cell.length_c   1.000
_cell.angle_alpha   90.00
_cell.angle_beta   90.00
_cell.angle_gamma   90.00
#
_symmetry.space_group_name_H-M   'P 1'
#
loop_
_entity.id
_entity.type
_entity.pdbx_description
1 polymer ?
#
loop_
_entity_poly.entity_id
_entity_poly.type
_entity_poly.pdbx_seq_one_letter_code
_entity_poly.pdbx_strand_id
1 'polypeptide(L)'
;MGKKSKRGSGPRPGSNRAERVAARKARQAAALAPPPRPFAGLASECDFVALRTFVASATARLELKEPEGSRNDVSIVTILPGAVPALARETGGTTEAFVGLQTEPDRSALTVELAAAIAWAAHAEPGSEFDLESAEEAPTLDEVLVTDATLDITVHQDFSWWFAEGTDVPAEIAAMFERANDSVLPTARLVVDSNSGAPWWVDAGERAHLRWIRPEPEDDLMSAMARLHAAGRLTMGEGSRFAGSFRTHGLLVPVFDLDNEMHHEEWQAGLNQLDQWLGDALADTSPLTIDQRSSRDGIRGRQVTLR
;
A
#
# COMPACT_ATOMS: atom_id res chain seq x y z
N MET A 1 11.88 -63.58 -38.06
CA MET A 1 12.66 -62.56 -37.32
C MET A 1 11.94 -61.21 -37.43
N GLY A 2 11.16 -60.81 -36.42
CA GLY A 2 10.53 -59.48 -36.37
C GLY A 2 11.32 -58.56 -35.45
N LYS A 3 11.81 -57.43 -35.97
CA LYS A 3 12.59 -56.43 -35.21
C LYS A 3 11.70 -55.76 -34.15
N LYS A 4 12.01 -55.97 -32.87
CA LYS A 4 11.44 -55.21 -31.74
C LYS A 4 11.83 -53.73 -31.85
N SER A 5 10.84 -52.85 -31.91
CA SER A 5 11.03 -51.41 -31.82
C SER A 5 11.50 -51.04 -30.41
N LYS A 6 12.72 -50.49 -30.28
CA LYS A 6 13.21 -49.86 -29.04
C LYS A 6 12.55 -48.49 -28.89
N ARG A 7 11.33 -48.45 -28.35
CA ARG A 7 10.79 -47.23 -27.73
C ARG A 7 11.17 -47.26 -26.25
N GLY A 8 12.15 -46.45 -25.88
CA GLY A 8 12.61 -46.32 -24.51
C GLY A 8 14.11 -46.05 -24.45
N SER A 9 14.54 -44.84 -24.77
CA SER A 9 15.74 -44.30 -24.15
C SER A 9 15.33 -43.02 -23.44
N GLY A 10 15.80 -42.85 -22.21
CA GLY A 10 15.49 -41.74 -21.33
C GLY A 10 15.90 -40.36 -21.89
N PRO A 11 15.83 -39.32 -21.04
CA PRO A 11 16.08 -37.94 -21.45
C PRO A 11 17.37 -37.82 -22.27
N ARG A 12 17.31 -37.14 -23.42
CA ARG A 12 18.49 -36.95 -24.28
C ARG A 12 19.53 -36.13 -23.50
N PRO A 13 20.83 -36.49 -23.54
CA PRO A 13 21.88 -35.67 -22.94
C PRO A 13 21.80 -34.24 -23.50
N GLY A 14 21.72 -33.23 -22.62
CA GLY A 14 21.57 -31.82 -23.01
C GLY A 14 20.14 -31.33 -23.27
N SER A 15 19.09 -32.09 -22.91
CA SER A 15 17.72 -31.59 -23.06
C SER A 15 17.28 -30.75 -21.85
N ASN A 16 17.16 -29.42 -22.02
CA ASN A 16 16.60 -28.48 -21.01
C ASN A 16 15.08 -28.66 -20.80
N ARG A 17 14.54 -29.83 -21.16
CA ARG A 17 13.11 -30.14 -21.07
C ARG A 17 12.64 -30.23 -19.62
N ALA A 18 13.47 -30.79 -18.74
CA ALA A 18 13.19 -30.85 -17.30
C ALA A 18 13.15 -29.44 -16.68
N GLU A 19 14.14 -28.61 -16.98
CA GLU A 19 14.21 -27.20 -16.55
C GLU A 19 13.05 -26.37 -17.10
N ARG A 20 12.68 -26.51 -18.38
CA ARG A 20 11.52 -25.80 -18.96
C ARG A 20 10.20 -26.22 -18.34
N VAL A 21 10.04 -27.51 -17.99
CA VAL A 21 8.84 -28.00 -17.30
C VAL A 21 8.82 -27.51 -15.85
N ALA A 22 9.95 -27.51 -15.15
CA ALA A 22 10.08 -26.95 -13.80
C ALA A 22 9.81 -25.44 -13.79
N ALA A 23 10.40 -24.67 -14.70
CA ALA A 23 10.14 -23.24 -14.86
C ALA A 23 8.68 -22.94 -15.23
N ARG A 24 8.03 -23.77 -16.08
CA ARG A 24 6.60 -23.63 -16.38
C ARG A 24 5.74 -23.94 -15.16
N LYS A 25 6.10 -24.96 -14.38
CA LYS A 25 5.39 -25.34 -13.15
C LYS A 25 5.57 -24.28 -12.06
N ALA A 26 6.78 -23.72 -11.92
CA ALA A 26 7.07 -22.61 -11.04
C ALA A 26 6.32 -21.33 -11.46
N ARG A 27 6.27 -21.02 -12.77
CA ARG A 27 5.48 -19.90 -13.30
C ARG A 27 3.98 -20.09 -13.08
N GLN A 28 3.46 -21.31 -13.22
CA GLN A 28 2.05 -21.62 -12.90
C GLN A 28 1.77 -21.54 -11.40
N ALA A 29 2.68 -22.02 -10.55
CA ALA A 29 2.54 -21.92 -9.10
C ALA A 29 2.62 -20.46 -8.62
N ALA A 30 3.55 -19.67 -9.17
CA ALA A 30 3.66 -18.24 -8.90
C ALA A 30 2.42 -17.46 -9.38
N ALA A 31 1.83 -17.86 -10.52
CA ALA A 31 0.58 -17.26 -11.00
C ALA A 31 -0.67 -17.62 -10.18
N LEU A 32 -0.58 -18.69 -9.35
CA LEU A 32 -1.63 -19.13 -8.42
C LEU A 32 -1.37 -18.66 -6.98
N ALA A 33 -0.18 -18.13 -6.70
CA ALA A 33 0.16 -17.61 -5.38
C ALA A 33 -0.67 -16.35 -5.11
N PRO A 34 -1.16 -16.17 -3.87
CA PRO A 34 -1.78 -14.91 -3.48
C PRO A 34 -0.79 -13.77 -3.74
N PRO A 35 -1.28 -12.56 -4.10
CA PRO A 35 -0.41 -11.41 -4.29
C PRO A 35 0.50 -11.22 -3.08
N PRO A 36 1.76 -10.83 -3.27
CA PRO A 36 2.67 -10.64 -2.15
C PRO A 36 2.07 -9.63 -1.16
N ARG A 37 2.19 -9.92 0.13
CA ARG A 37 1.82 -9.04 1.25
C ARG A 37 3.12 -8.52 1.89
N PRO A 38 3.82 -7.57 1.23
CA PRO A 38 5.21 -7.21 1.53
C PRO A 38 5.41 -6.61 2.93
N PHE A 39 4.37 -5.99 3.48
CA PHE A 39 4.40 -5.31 4.77
C PHE A 39 3.76 -6.14 5.89
N ALA A 40 3.49 -7.42 5.65
CA ALA A 40 2.91 -8.31 6.65
C ALA A 40 3.77 -8.34 7.91
N GLY A 41 3.15 -8.12 9.07
CA GLY A 41 3.82 -8.11 10.37
C GLY A 41 4.18 -6.72 10.90
N LEU A 42 4.05 -5.67 10.09
CA LEU A 42 4.13 -4.28 10.57
C LEU A 42 2.77 -3.84 11.13
N ALA A 43 2.76 -3.19 12.29
CA ALA A 43 1.54 -2.57 12.85
C ALA A 43 0.93 -1.54 11.88
N SER A 44 1.78 -0.82 11.15
CA SER A 44 1.40 0.18 10.15
C SER A 44 1.26 -0.38 8.73
N GLU A 45 1.10 -1.69 8.56
CA GLU A 45 1.03 -2.35 7.24
C GLU A 45 0.04 -1.66 6.28
N CYS A 46 -1.17 -1.39 6.75
CA CYS A 46 -2.22 -0.79 5.91
C CYS A 46 -1.85 0.62 5.48
N ASP A 47 -1.14 1.38 6.32
CA ASP A 47 -0.68 2.72 6.00
C ASP A 47 0.46 2.69 4.97
N PHE A 48 1.44 1.79 5.09
CA PHE A 48 2.47 1.59 4.05
C PHE A 48 1.85 1.28 2.69
N VAL A 49 0.84 0.40 2.67
CA VAL A 49 0.10 0.09 1.43
C VAL A 49 -0.64 1.31 0.88
N ALA A 50 -1.26 2.13 1.74
CA ALA A 50 -1.97 3.34 1.32
C ALA A 50 -1.03 4.35 0.67
N LEU A 51 0.05 4.69 1.38
CA LEU A 51 1.04 5.68 0.99
C LEU A 51 1.77 5.28 -0.30
N ARG A 52 1.93 3.98 -0.53
CA ARG A 52 2.46 3.46 -1.80
C ARG A 52 1.43 3.44 -2.92
N THR A 53 0.16 3.12 -2.64
CA THR A 53 -0.79 2.78 -3.71
C THR A 53 -1.53 3.98 -4.26
N PHE A 54 -1.97 4.92 -3.41
CA PHE A 54 -2.91 5.94 -3.86
C PHE A 54 -2.89 7.28 -3.11
N VAL A 55 -2.16 7.40 -2.00
CA VAL A 55 -2.02 8.71 -1.33
C VAL A 55 -1.03 9.55 -2.12
N ALA A 56 -1.44 10.76 -2.49
CA ALA A 56 -0.65 11.62 -3.37
C ALA A 56 0.53 12.29 -2.64
N SER A 57 0.27 12.89 -1.48
CA SER A 57 1.25 13.70 -0.75
C SER A 57 1.11 13.52 0.76
N ALA A 58 2.03 12.78 1.35
CA ALA A 58 2.10 12.56 2.79
C ALA A 58 3.52 12.15 3.22
N THR A 59 3.82 12.41 4.49
CA THR A 59 5.09 12.09 5.16
C THR A 59 4.81 11.46 6.52
N ALA A 60 5.65 10.51 6.95
CA ALA A 60 5.60 9.98 8.31
C ALA A 60 7.01 9.64 8.80
N ARG A 61 7.33 10.01 10.04
CA ARG A 61 8.62 9.67 10.65
C ARG A 61 8.67 8.17 10.93
N LEU A 62 9.81 7.54 10.63
CA LEU A 62 10.04 6.14 10.95
C LEU A 62 10.66 5.97 12.34
N GLU A 63 10.17 4.96 13.06
CA GLU A 63 10.84 4.45 14.24
C GLU A 63 11.81 3.32 13.81
N LEU A 64 13.11 3.64 13.82
CA LEU A 64 14.15 2.69 13.45
C LEU A 64 14.65 1.91 14.67
N LYS A 65 15.11 0.67 14.45
CA LYS A 65 15.68 -0.19 15.52
C LYS A 65 16.97 0.34 16.11
N GLU A 66 17.76 1.04 15.31
CA GLU A 66 18.94 1.72 15.81
C GLU A 66 18.52 2.75 16.89
N PRO A 67 19.37 3.13 17.86
CA PRO A 67 19.04 4.21 18.81
C PRO A 67 18.99 5.60 18.16
N GLU A 68 18.17 6.49 18.70
CA GLU A 68 18.20 7.91 18.31
C GLU A 68 19.57 8.54 18.62
N GLY A 69 20.03 9.45 17.77
CA GLY A 69 21.30 10.16 17.92
C GLY A 69 22.54 9.45 17.39
N SER A 70 22.45 8.18 16.96
CA SER A 70 23.51 7.51 16.18
C SER A 70 23.24 7.48 14.67
N ARG A 71 22.07 8.01 14.27
CA ARG A 71 21.57 8.04 12.89
C ARG A 71 20.91 9.38 12.56
N ASN A 72 20.61 9.57 11.28
CA ASN A 72 19.75 10.62 10.77
C ASN A 72 18.28 10.37 11.15
N ASP A 73 17.48 11.45 11.12
CA ASP A 73 16.03 11.34 11.20
C ASP A 73 15.48 10.91 9.85
N VAL A 74 14.88 9.71 9.81
CA VAL A 74 14.35 9.11 8.59
C VAL A 74 12.84 9.21 8.55
N SER A 75 12.30 9.79 7.47
CA SER A 75 10.86 9.80 7.19
C SER A 75 10.56 8.99 5.93
N ILE A 76 9.48 8.22 5.95
CA ILE A 76 8.87 7.74 4.71
C ILE A 76 7.99 8.82 4.13
N VAL A 77 7.95 8.87 2.81
CA VAL A 77 7.12 9.81 2.06
C VAL A 77 6.44 9.08 0.91
N THR A 78 5.30 9.60 0.50
CA THR A 78 4.58 9.11 -0.70
C THR A 78 5.49 9.09 -1.94
N ILE A 79 6.00 10.25 -2.35
CA ILE A 79 6.85 10.41 -3.53
C ILE A 79 7.83 11.57 -3.33
N LEU A 80 9.06 11.39 -3.80
CA LEU A 80 10.11 12.42 -3.80
C LEU A 80 10.17 13.15 -5.15
N PRO A 81 10.79 14.35 -5.23
CA PRO A 81 11.10 14.98 -6.50
C PRO A 81 11.82 14.01 -7.44
N GLY A 82 11.39 13.94 -8.71
CA GLY A 82 11.94 13.00 -9.69
C GLY A 82 11.63 11.52 -9.41
N ALA A 83 10.78 11.22 -8.42
CA ALA A 83 10.46 9.88 -7.96
C ALA A 83 11.70 9.05 -7.59
N VAL A 84 12.72 9.71 -7.01
CA VAL A 84 13.94 9.03 -6.52
C VAL A 84 13.63 8.17 -5.29
N PRO A 85 14.39 7.09 -5.05
CA PRO A 85 14.12 6.15 -3.95
C PRO A 85 14.28 6.74 -2.55
N ALA A 86 15.34 7.54 -2.35
CA ALA A 86 15.60 8.24 -1.10
C ALA A 86 16.58 9.40 -1.33
N LEU A 87 16.52 10.41 -0.47
CA LEU A 87 17.46 11.52 -0.44
C LEU A 87 17.73 11.95 1.00
N ALA A 88 18.87 12.59 1.24
CA ALA A 88 19.20 13.22 2.51
C ALA A 88 19.49 14.71 2.29
N ARG A 89 18.97 15.57 3.17
CA ARG A 89 19.18 17.03 3.13
C ARG A 89 19.50 17.57 4.51
N GLU A 90 20.18 18.70 4.55
CA GLU A 90 20.44 19.41 5.80
C GLU A 90 19.23 20.29 6.17
N THR A 91 18.69 20.10 7.36
CA THR A 91 17.62 20.92 7.95
C THR A 91 18.05 21.34 9.35
N GLY A 92 18.17 22.65 9.59
CA GLY A 92 18.43 23.17 10.94
C GLY A 92 19.76 22.71 11.59
N GLY A 93 20.77 22.34 10.79
CA GLY A 93 22.06 21.81 11.27
C GLY A 93 22.03 20.31 11.60
N THR A 94 20.95 19.62 11.27
CA THR A 94 20.81 18.16 11.34
C THR A 94 20.52 17.58 9.96
N THR A 95 20.86 16.32 9.74
CA THR A 95 20.53 15.61 8.49
C THR A 95 19.14 14.98 8.62
N GLU A 96 18.22 15.39 7.78
CA GLU A 96 16.93 14.72 7.56
C GLU A 96 17.03 13.87 6.29
N ALA A 97 16.61 12.62 6.38
CA ALA A 97 16.56 11.72 5.25
C ALA A 97 15.12 11.28 4.95
N PHE A 98 14.79 11.20 3.68
CA PHE A 98 13.46 10.86 3.19
C PHE A 98 13.54 9.65 2.28
N VAL A 99 12.61 8.71 2.45
CA VAL A 99 12.50 7.49 1.63
C VAL A 99 11.15 7.48 0.93
N GLY A 100 11.17 7.55 -0.40
CA GLY A 100 9.97 7.58 -1.24
C GLY A 100 9.36 6.18 -1.41
N LEU A 101 8.06 6.02 -1.19
CA LEU A 101 7.34 4.75 -1.38
C LEU A 101 6.92 4.52 -2.85
N GLN A 102 6.73 5.59 -3.61
CA GLN A 102 6.47 5.62 -5.04
C GLN A 102 7.74 6.10 -5.75
N THR A 103 8.27 5.28 -6.67
CA THR A 103 9.53 5.55 -7.39
C THR A 103 9.38 5.33 -8.88
N GLU A 104 10.25 5.95 -9.67
CA GLU A 104 10.41 5.68 -11.11
C GLU A 104 11.90 5.44 -11.42
N PRO A 105 12.28 4.22 -11.88
CA PRO A 105 11.43 3.05 -12.08
C PRO A 105 10.82 2.51 -10.77
N ASP A 106 9.70 1.81 -10.88
CA ASP A 106 9.10 1.14 -9.71
C ASP A 106 10.01 0.02 -9.18
N ARG A 107 9.89 -0.24 -7.88
CA ARG A 107 10.73 -1.20 -7.17
C ARG A 107 10.50 -2.63 -7.64
N SER A 108 11.59 -3.32 -8.01
CA SER A 108 11.52 -4.70 -8.49
C SER A 108 11.45 -5.70 -7.33
N ALA A 109 12.15 -5.40 -6.24
CA ALA A 109 12.18 -6.15 -4.99
C ALA A 109 11.77 -5.24 -3.82
N LEU A 110 10.48 -4.83 -3.82
CA LEU A 110 9.91 -3.82 -2.93
C LEU A 110 10.44 -3.83 -1.49
N THR A 111 10.42 -4.96 -0.79
CA THR A 111 10.84 -5.02 0.62
C THR A 111 12.35 -4.89 0.80
N VAL A 112 13.14 -5.49 -0.10
CA VAL A 112 14.60 -5.47 -0.06
C VAL A 112 15.10 -4.06 -0.37
N GLU A 113 14.63 -3.49 -1.48
CA GLU A 113 15.02 -2.16 -1.94
C GLU A 113 14.53 -1.05 -0.98
N LEU A 114 13.36 -1.21 -0.34
CA LEU A 114 12.90 -0.28 0.68
C LEU A 114 13.76 -0.36 1.95
N ALA A 115 14.08 -1.57 2.42
CA ALA A 115 14.93 -1.74 3.60
C ALA A 115 16.35 -1.20 3.34
N ALA A 116 16.90 -1.41 2.14
CA ALA A 116 18.16 -0.82 1.71
C ALA A 116 18.14 0.71 1.78
N ALA A 117 17.10 1.33 1.22
CA ALA A 117 16.94 2.78 1.23
C ALA A 117 16.80 3.34 2.65
N ILE A 118 16.09 2.65 3.54
CA ILE A 118 15.95 3.04 4.96
C ILE A 118 17.29 2.93 5.69
N ALA A 119 18.01 1.82 5.51
CA ALA A 119 19.32 1.61 6.13
C ALA A 119 20.35 2.64 5.63
N TRP A 120 20.34 2.94 4.34
CA TRP A 120 21.17 3.99 3.76
C TRP A 120 20.79 5.37 4.32
N ALA A 121 19.50 5.70 4.37
CA ALA A 121 19.00 6.99 4.84
C ALA A 121 19.42 7.29 6.28
N ALA A 122 19.50 6.27 7.13
CA ALA A 122 19.96 6.38 8.51
C ALA A 122 21.40 6.92 8.64
N HIS A 123 22.24 6.78 7.61
CA HIS A 123 23.67 7.17 7.65
C HIS A 123 24.12 8.02 6.46
N ALA A 124 23.19 8.45 5.61
CA ALA A 124 23.47 9.24 4.42
C ALA A 124 24.07 10.61 4.77
N GLU A 125 24.99 11.09 3.93
CA GLU A 125 25.51 12.46 4.02
C GLU A 125 24.49 13.45 3.44
N PRO A 126 24.38 14.69 3.97
CA PRO A 126 23.52 15.71 3.38
C PRO A 126 23.81 15.95 1.89
N GLY A 127 22.75 16.09 1.10
CA GLY A 127 22.84 16.31 -0.35
C GLY A 127 23.08 15.03 -1.16
N SER A 128 23.07 13.86 -0.53
CA SER A 128 23.18 12.57 -1.22
C SER A 128 21.81 11.98 -1.57
N GLU A 129 21.79 11.14 -2.60
CA GLU A 129 20.61 10.41 -3.08
C GLU A 129 20.93 8.91 -3.14
N PHE A 130 19.94 8.06 -2.87
CA PHE A 130 20.10 6.61 -2.91
C PHE A 130 19.93 6.08 -4.33
N ASP A 131 20.91 5.32 -4.79
CA ASP A 131 20.83 4.57 -6.03
C ASP A 131 20.17 3.21 -5.79
N LEU A 132 19.01 2.97 -6.41
CA LEU A 132 18.26 1.72 -6.28
C LEU A 132 19.08 0.50 -6.73
N GLU A 133 19.97 0.67 -7.72
CA GLU A 133 20.82 -0.42 -8.23
C GLU A 133 21.88 -0.85 -7.21
N SER A 134 22.17 -0.02 -6.21
CA SER A 134 23.15 -0.31 -5.15
C SER A 134 22.61 -1.16 -4.00
N ALA A 135 21.33 -1.58 -4.05
CA ALA A 135 20.62 -2.29 -2.97
C ALA A 135 21.07 -3.76 -2.74
N GLU A 136 22.31 -4.13 -3.05
CA GLU A 136 22.82 -5.49 -2.85
C GLU A 136 23.02 -5.80 -1.35
N GLU A 137 22.56 -6.98 -0.91
CA GLU A 137 22.68 -7.48 0.49
C GLU A 137 22.10 -6.53 1.56
N ALA A 138 20.88 -6.04 1.32
CA ALA A 138 20.16 -5.21 2.28
C ALA A 138 19.62 -6.00 3.50
N PRO A 139 19.55 -5.37 4.68
CA PRO A 139 18.83 -5.93 5.83
C PRO A 139 17.34 -6.10 5.50
N THR A 140 16.62 -6.86 6.32
CA THR A 140 15.16 -6.97 6.20
C THR A 140 14.46 -5.75 6.81
N LEU A 141 13.19 -5.52 6.45
CA LEU A 141 12.40 -4.42 7.03
C LEU A 141 12.29 -4.52 8.55
N ASP A 142 12.17 -5.73 9.10
CA ASP A 142 12.14 -5.95 10.55
C ASP A 142 13.51 -5.81 11.22
N GLU A 143 14.62 -5.82 10.48
CA GLU A 143 15.96 -5.50 11.01
C GLU A 143 16.18 -3.99 11.14
N VAL A 144 15.50 -3.17 10.34
CA VAL A 144 15.66 -1.71 10.36
C VAL A 144 14.52 -0.96 11.06
N LEU A 145 13.30 -1.50 11.07
CA LEU A 145 12.11 -0.87 11.68
C LEU A 145 11.71 -1.51 13.01
N VAL A 146 11.19 -0.69 13.92
CA VAL A 146 10.38 -1.16 15.06
C VAL A 146 9.01 -1.58 14.53
N THR A 147 8.73 -2.88 14.48
CA THR A 147 7.60 -3.43 13.71
C THR A 147 6.23 -3.19 14.34
N ASP A 148 6.17 -2.94 15.64
CA ASP A 148 4.96 -2.61 16.39
C ASP A 148 4.68 -1.10 16.47
N ALA A 149 5.58 -0.26 15.93
CA ALA A 149 5.38 1.18 15.86
C ALA A 149 4.28 1.57 14.85
N THR A 150 3.44 2.51 15.26
CA THR A 150 2.44 3.15 14.40
C THR A 150 3.02 4.37 13.71
N LEU A 151 2.67 4.61 12.44
CA LEU A 151 3.06 5.83 11.73
C LEU A 151 2.19 7.02 12.14
N ASP A 152 2.84 8.10 12.57
CA ASP A 152 2.21 9.43 12.66
C ASP A 152 2.30 10.12 11.29
N ILE A 153 1.19 10.12 10.56
CA ILE A 153 1.13 10.52 9.15
C ILE A 153 0.66 11.96 9.04
N THR A 154 1.49 12.81 8.44
CA THR A 154 1.10 14.15 8.02
C THR A 154 0.71 14.13 6.53
N VAL A 155 -0.53 14.51 6.25
CA VAL A 155 -1.04 14.65 4.87
C VAL A 155 -0.82 16.09 4.40
N HIS A 156 -0.25 16.26 3.21
CA HIS A 156 0.00 17.56 2.61
C HIS A 156 -0.95 17.80 1.45
N GLN A 157 -1.39 19.04 1.25
CA GLN A 157 -2.29 19.42 0.14
C GLN A 157 -1.52 19.77 -1.15
N ASP A 158 -0.19 19.78 -1.08
CA ASP A 158 0.73 20.05 -2.18
C ASP A 158 2.08 19.34 -1.91
N PHE A 159 3.08 19.63 -2.73
CA PHE A 159 4.45 19.13 -2.58
C PHE A 159 5.42 20.20 -2.03
N SER A 160 4.94 21.27 -1.41
CA SER A 160 5.79 22.36 -0.89
C SER A 160 6.82 21.86 0.14
N TRP A 161 6.52 20.76 0.84
CA TRP A 161 7.42 20.08 1.78
C TRP A 161 8.69 19.49 1.14
N TRP A 162 8.73 19.33 -0.20
CA TRP A 162 9.93 18.92 -0.95
C TRP A 162 11.10 19.89 -0.78
N PHE A 163 10.82 21.14 -0.47
CA PHE A 163 11.83 22.17 -0.25
C PHE A 163 11.98 22.45 1.24
N ALA A 164 13.19 22.76 1.68
CA ALA A 164 13.39 23.22 3.05
C ALA A 164 12.67 24.56 3.25
N GLU A 165 12.18 24.80 4.47
CA GLU A 165 11.43 26.01 4.78
C GLU A 165 12.24 27.27 4.40
N GLY A 166 11.61 28.17 3.64
CA GLY A 166 12.26 29.40 3.15
C GLY A 166 13.15 29.22 1.90
N THR A 167 13.15 28.04 1.27
CA THR A 167 13.85 27.81 0.00
C THR A 167 12.90 28.05 -1.18
N ASP A 168 13.30 28.91 -2.12
CA ASP A 168 12.53 29.13 -3.35
C ASP A 168 12.60 27.91 -4.28
N VAL A 169 11.48 27.62 -4.96
CA VAL A 169 11.43 26.60 -6.01
C VAL A 169 12.34 27.05 -7.17
N PRO A 170 13.32 26.24 -7.59
CA PRO A 170 14.17 26.59 -8.72
C PRO A 170 13.35 26.82 -10.00
N ALA A 171 13.62 27.91 -10.70
CA ALA A 171 12.86 28.31 -11.89
C ALA A 171 12.83 27.22 -12.98
N GLU A 172 13.86 26.40 -13.07
CA GLU A 172 13.98 25.29 -14.02
C GLU A 172 12.95 24.18 -13.78
N ILE A 173 12.50 23.97 -12.53
CA ILE A 173 11.54 22.92 -12.16
C ILE A 173 10.16 23.47 -11.78
N ALA A 174 9.97 24.79 -11.74
CA ALA A 174 8.72 25.44 -11.33
C ALA A 174 7.48 24.92 -12.08
N ALA A 175 7.54 24.82 -13.41
CA ALA A 175 6.42 24.32 -14.22
C ALA A 175 6.17 22.80 -14.04
N MET A 176 7.17 22.03 -13.63
CA MET A 176 6.97 20.61 -13.26
C MET A 176 6.32 20.52 -11.87
N PHE A 177 6.76 21.36 -10.95
CA PHE A 177 6.23 21.44 -9.59
C PHE A 177 4.76 21.89 -9.57
N GLU A 178 4.39 22.94 -10.33
CA GLU A 178 3.00 23.38 -10.47
C GLU A 178 2.10 22.25 -11.00
N ARG A 179 2.54 21.54 -12.05
CA ARG A 179 1.80 20.39 -12.59
C ARG A 179 1.68 19.24 -11.59
N ALA A 180 2.69 19.02 -10.75
CA ALA A 180 2.62 18.01 -9.70
C ALA A 180 1.57 18.41 -8.65
N ASN A 181 1.56 19.67 -8.21
CA ASN A 181 0.57 20.19 -7.27
C ASN A 181 -0.86 20.15 -7.83
N ASP A 182 -1.06 20.49 -9.11
CA ASP A 182 -2.36 20.40 -9.77
C ASP A 182 -2.93 18.98 -9.83
N SER A 183 -2.08 17.96 -9.66
CA SER A 183 -2.49 16.55 -9.61
C SER A 183 -2.88 16.06 -8.21
N VAL A 184 -2.60 16.86 -7.16
CA VAL A 184 -2.95 16.51 -5.78
C VAL A 184 -4.44 16.76 -5.56
N LEU A 185 -5.16 15.68 -5.28
CA LEU A 185 -6.56 15.75 -4.87
C LEU A 185 -6.66 15.97 -3.36
N PRO A 186 -7.62 16.78 -2.87
CA PRO A 186 -7.87 16.93 -1.45
C PRO A 186 -8.04 15.57 -0.78
N THR A 187 -7.19 15.29 0.19
CA THR A 187 -7.07 13.97 0.81
C THR A 187 -7.00 14.12 2.32
N ALA A 188 -7.64 13.20 3.04
CA ALA A 188 -7.58 13.11 4.49
C ALA A 188 -7.47 11.66 4.97
N ARG A 189 -6.66 11.44 6.01
CA ARG A 189 -6.63 10.19 6.78
C ARG A 189 -7.76 10.26 7.81
N LEU A 190 -8.68 9.31 7.78
CA LEU A 190 -9.65 9.13 8.86
C LEU A 190 -9.15 8.09 9.84
N VAL A 191 -9.67 8.04 11.07
CA VAL A 191 -9.34 6.97 12.03
C VAL A 191 -10.61 6.22 12.40
N VAL A 192 -10.50 4.99 12.89
CA VAL A 192 -11.65 4.26 13.43
C VAL A 192 -11.38 3.83 14.85
N ASP A 193 -12.44 3.65 15.64
CA ASP A 193 -12.33 3.30 17.06
C ASP A 193 -11.59 1.97 17.29
N SER A 194 -11.72 1.00 16.38
CA SER A 194 -10.97 -0.26 16.49
C SER A 194 -9.49 -0.15 16.09
N ASN A 195 -9.06 1.01 15.57
CA ASN A 195 -7.77 1.23 14.93
C ASN A 195 -7.43 0.20 13.84
N SER A 196 -8.45 -0.40 13.17
CA SER A 196 -8.24 -1.42 12.15
C SER A 196 -8.17 -0.83 10.75
N GLY A 197 -7.07 -1.15 10.06
CA GLY A 197 -6.86 -0.76 8.68
C GLY A 197 -6.59 0.73 8.49
N ALA A 198 -6.63 1.16 7.23
CA ALA A 198 -6.36 2.53 6.86
C ALA A 198 -7.46 3.13 5.97
N PRO A 199 -8.50 3.76 6.56
CA PRO A 199 -9.47 4.55 5.82
C PRO A 199 -8.90 5.90 5.38
N TRP A 200 -9.01 6.15 4.07
CA TRP A 200 -8.57 7.38 3.40
C TRP A 200 -9.72 7.99 2.61
N TRP A 201 -10.02 9.24 2.89
CA TRP A 201 -10.98 10.06 2.16
C TRP A 201 -10.24 10.87 1.08
N VAL A 202 -10.80 10.91 -0.13
CA VAL A 202 -10.28 11.69 -1.25
C VAL A 202 -11.44 12.34 -1.98
N ASP A 203 -11.37 13.65 -2.24
CA ASP A 203 -12.30 14.33 -3.13
C ASP A 203 -11.83 14.24 -4.59
N ALA A 204 -12.58 13.54 -5.43
CA ALA A 204 -12.32 13.43 -6.86
C ALA A 204 -13.11 14.45 -7.70
N GLY A 205 -13.73 15.46 -7.08
CA GLY A 205 -14.42 16.57 -7.72
C GLY A 205 -15.88 16.29 -8.05
N GLU A 206 -16.21 15.13 -8.62
CA GLU A 206 -17.62 14.73 -8.84
C GLU A 206 -18.22 13.98 -7.65
N ARG A 207 -17.36 13.26 -6.91
CA ARG A 207 -17.69 12.48 -5.72
C ARG A 207 -16.45 12.42 -4.84
N ALA A 208 -16.67 12.29 -3.54
CA ALA A 208 -15.63 11.88 -2.64
C ALA A 208 -15.61 10.35 -2.56
N HIS A 209 -14.45 9.78 -2.26
CA HIS A 209 -14.29 8.35 -2.09
C HIS A 209 -13.62 8.06 -0.76
N LEU A 210 -14.17 7.08 -0.03
CA LEU A 210 -13.43 6.41 1.03
C LEU A 210 -12.80 5.14 0.50
N ARG A 211 -11.48 5.01 0.58
CA ARG A 211 -10.72 3.78 0.33
C ARG A 211 -10.20 3.26 1.65
N TRP A 212 -10.64 2.08 2.07
CA TRP A 212 -10.27 1.52 3.37
C TRP A 212 -9.44 0.27 3.21
N ILE A 213 -8.12 0.37 3.37
CA ILE A 213 -7.28 -0.84 3.33
C ILE A 213 -7.53 -1.64 4.60
N ARG A 214 -7.86 -2.92 4.45
CA ARG A 214 -8.24 -3.81 5.56
C ARG A 214 -7.23 -4.94 5.75
N PRO A 215 -6.80 -5.24 7.00
CA PRO A 215 -5.76 -6.23 7.27
C PRO A 215 -6.28 -7.68 7.32
N GLU A 216 -7.59 -7.88 7.40
CA GLU A 216 -8.21 -9.20 7.55
C GLU A 216 -8.00 -10.09 6.32
N PRO A 217 -8.03 -11.43 6.50
CA PRO A 217 -8.07 -12.35 5.37
C PRO A 217 -9.23 -12.03 4.42
N GLU A 218 -8.96 -12.03 3.12
CA GLU A 218 -9.92 -11.57 2.12
C GLU A 218 -11.26 -12.31 2.18
N ASP A 219 -11.24 -13.64 2.34
CA ASP A 219 -12.47 -14.44 2.37
C ASP A 219 -13.35 -14.14 3.59
N ASP A 220 -12.75 -13.83 4.74
CA ASP A 220 -13.44 -13.47 5.97
C ASP A 220 -14.06 -12.08 5.82
N LEU A 221 -13.29 -11.12 5.32
CA LEU A 221 -13.77 -9.76 5.06
C LEU A 221 -14.90 -9.75 4.01
N MET A 222 -14.77 -10.52 2.93
CA MET A 222 -15.81 -10.65 1.92
C MET A 222 -17.08 -11.28 2.47
N SER A 223 -16.96 -12.22 3.40
CA SER A 223 -18.12 -12.82 4.09
C SER A 223 -18.79 -11.81 5.01
N ALA A 224 -18.01 -11.05 5.80
CA ALA A 224 -18.53 -10.00 6.67
C ALA A 224 -19.23 -8.89 5.88
N MET A 225 -18.60 -8.37 4.82
CA MET A 225 -19.22 -7.38 3.92
C MET A 225 -20.50 -7.90 3.27
N ALA A 226 -20.57 -9.18 2.92
CA ALA A 226 -21.78 -9.77 2.37
C ALA A 226 -22.93 -9.84 3.38
N ARG A 227 -22.63 -10.10 4.68
CA ARG A 227 -23.62 -9.99 5.77
C ARG A 227 -24.16 -8.58 5.88
N LEU A 228 -23.28 -7.58 5.89
CA LEU A 228 -23.66 -6.17 5.98
C LEU A 228 -24.46 -5.72 4.77
N HIS A 229 -24.05 -6.10 3.56
CA HIS A 229 -24.76 -5.76 2.33
C HIS A 229 -26.18 -6.36 2.30
N ALA A 230 -26.33 -7.64 2.66
CA ALA A 230 -27.63 -8.29 2.74
C ALA A 230 -28.55 -7.64 3.79
N ALA A 231 -27.98 -7.08 4.86
CA ALA A 231 -28.69 -6.35 5.90
C ALA A 231 -28.91 -4.85 5.58
N GLY A 232 -28.45 -4.36 4.43
CA GLY A 232 -28.51 -2.93 4.08
C GLY A 232 -27.61 -2.03 4.93
N ARG A 233 -26.58 -2.60 5.58
CA ARG A 233 -25.66 -1.93 6.52
C ARG A 233 -24.26 -1.67 5.95
N LEU A 234 -23.99 -2.02 4.69
CA LEU A 234 -22.71 -1.73 4.03
C LEU A 234 -22.71 -0.27 3.51
N THR A 235 -22.72 0.68 4.45
CA THR A 235 -22.89 2.12 4.22
C THR A 235 -22.38 2.88 5.45
N MET A 236 -22.01 4.15 5.27
CA MET A 236 -21.70 5.12 6.33
C MET A 236 -22.87 6.09 6.61
N GLY A 237 -24.10 5.73 6.19
CA GLY A 237 -25.28 6.57 6.34
C GLY A 237 -25.70 7.25 5.03
N GLU A 238 -26.58 8.25 5.14
CA GLU A 238 -27.08 9.02 4.00
C GLU A 238 -25.93 9.65 3.20
N GLY A 239 -26.09 9.74 1.88
CA GLY A 239 -25.05 10.25 0.98
C GLY A 239 -23.88 9.28 0.72
N SER A 240 -23.81 8.14 1.40
CA SER A 240 -22.77 7.12 1.17
C SER A 240 -23.28 5.89 0.44
N ARG A 241 -22.43 5.29 -0.39
CA ARG A 241 -22.75 4.04 -1.08
C ARG A 241 -21.50 3.19 -1.31
N PHE A 242 -21.60 1.90 -1.05
CA PHE A 242 -20.57 0.95 -1.47
C PHE A 242 -20.42 0.95 -3.01
N ALA A 243 -19.25 1.36 -3.49
CA ALA A 243 -18.93 1.48 -4.91
C ALA A 243 -18.35 0.17 -5.47
N GLY A 244 -17.50 -0.48 -4.68
CA GLY A 244 -16.80 -1.70 -5.08
C GLY A 244 -15.63 -1.99 -4.15
N SER A 245 -14.74 -2.87 -4.58
CA SER A 245 -13.48 -3.11 -3.87
C SER A 245 -12.35 -3.37 -4.85
N PHE A 246 -11.11 -3.17 -4.42
CA PHE A 246 -9.97 -3.63 -5.18
C PHE A 246 -8.94 -4.33 -4.32
N ARG A 247 -8.06 -5.11 -4.96
CA ARG A 247 -6.90 -5.72 -4.30
C ARG A 247 -5.65 -4.92 -4.59
N THR A 248 -4.78 -4.78 -3.58
CA THR A 248 -3.43 -4.22 -3.70
C THR A 248 -2.55 -4.85 -2.62
N HIS A 249 -1.31 -5.22 -2.94
CA HIS A 249 -0.32 -5.74 -1.96
C HIS A 249 -0.85 -6.83 -1.01
N GLY A 250 -1.67 -7.75 -1.52
CA GLY A 250 -2.23 -8.86 -0.73
C GLY A 250 -3.38 -8.47 0.21
N LEU A 251 -3.86 -7.23 0.16
CA LEU A 251 -4.95 -6.69 0.97
C LEU A 251 -6.17 -6.32 0.11
N LEU A 252 -7.34 -6.36 0.73
CA LEU A 252 -8.59 -5.89 0.13
C LEU A 252 -8.88 -4.45 0.56
N VAL A 253 -9.36 -3.66 -0.39
CA VAL A 253 -9.72 -2.25 -0.18
C VAL A 253 -11.17 -2.04 -0.58
N PRO A 254 -12.14 -2.11 0.36
CA PRO A 254 -13.49 -1.61 0.15
C PRO A 254 -13.49 -0.12 -0.21
N VAL A 255 -14.32 0.26 -1.18
CA VAL A 255 -14.46 1.62 -1.66
C VAL A 255 -15.92 2.07 -1.53
N PHE A 256 -16.10 3.27 -1.00
CA PHE A 256 -17.40 3.90 -0.84
C PHE A 256 -17.39 5.25 -1.55
N ASP A 257 -18.44 5.50 -2.34
CA ASP A 257 -18.75 6.84 -2.82
C ASP A 257 -19.40 7.62 -1.68
N LEU A 258 -19.02 8.88 -1.56
CA LEU A 258 -19.45 9.83 -0.56
C LEU A 258 -19.88 11.14 -1.25
N ASP A 259 -20.76 11.87 -0.58
CA ASP A 259 -21.03 13.27 -0.93
C ASP A 259 -19.74 14.09 -0.74
N ASN A 260 -19.31 14.79 -1.79
CA ASN A 260 -18.12 15.64 -1.76
C ASN A 260 -18.39 17.05 -1.24
N GLU A 261 -19.65 17.46 -1.10
CA GLU A 261 -19.98 18.73 -0.44
C GLU A 261 -19.79 18.66 1.09
N MET A 262 -19.76 17.44 1.65
CA MET A 262 -19.52 17.20 3.07
C MET A 262 -18.02 17.18 3.40
N HIS A 263 -17.65 17.80 4.53
CA HIS A 263 -16.28 17.73 5.04
C HIS A 263 -15.95 16.31 5.50
N HIS A 264 -14.69 15.89 5.34
CA HIS A 264 -14.27 14.50 5.63
C HIS A 264 -14.57 14.05 7.07
N GLU A 265 -14.46 14.97 8.04
CA GLU A 265 -14.75 14.69 9.46
C GLU A 265 -16.23 14.36 9.72
N GLU A 266 -17.15 14.81 8.88
CA GLU A 266 -18.59 14.54 9.04
C GLU A 266 -18.90 13.06 8.80
N TRP A 267 -18.04 12.35 8.06
CA TRP A 267 -18.16 10.91 7.83
C TRP A 267 -17.69 10.07 9.02
N GLN A 268 -17.02 10.66 10.01
CA GLN A 268 -16.38 9.94 11.12
C GLN A 268 -17.38 9.08 11.92
N ALA A 269 -18.55 9.61 12.23
CA ALA A 269 -19.58 8.87 12.98
C ALA A 269 -20.12 7.67 12.17
N GLY A 270 -20.39 7.88 10.88
CA GLY A 270 -20.84 6.83 9.96
C GLY A 270 -19.79 5.74 9.74
N LEU A 271 -18.53 6.14 9.64
CA LEU A 271 -17.39 5.24 9.51
C LEU A 271 -17.19 4.39 10.77
N ASN A 272 -17.26 4.97 11.97
CA ASN A 272 -17.18 4.21 13.22
C ASN A 272 -18.37 3.25 13.41
N GLN A 273 -19.57 3.65 12.99
CA GLN A 273 -20.71 2.73 13.02
C GLN A 273 -20.52 1.55 12.07
N LEU A 274 -19.98 1.80 10.87
CA LEU A 274 -19.64 0.75 9.91
C LEU A 274 -18.53 -0.16 10.44
N ASP A 275 -17.51 0.41 11.11
CA ASP A 275 -16.43 -0.33 11.75
C ASP A 275 -16.96 -1.32 12.80
N GLN A 276 -17.84 -0.85 13.68
CA GLN A 276 -18.49 -1.70 14.68
C GLN A 276 -19.27 -2.85 14.02
N TRP A 277 -20.12 -2.54 13.04
CA TRP A 277 -20.88 -3.57 12.33
C TRP A 277 -19.99 -4.57 11.60
N LEU A 278 -18.88 -4.11 11.04
CA LEU A 278 -17.91 -4.96 10.37
C LEU A 278 -17.21 -5.89 11.36
N GLY A 279 -16.82 -5.38 12.53
CA GLY A 279 -16.29 -6.17 13.63
C GLY A 279 -17.26 -7.27 14.09
N ASP A 280 -18.53 -6.93 14.29
CA ASP A 280 -19.58 -7.91 14.63
C ASP A 280 -19.75 -8.98 13.54
N ALA A 281 -19.75 -8.56 12.28
CA ALA A 281 -19.91 -9.45 11.14
C ALA A 281 -18.69 -10.37 10.90
N LEU A 282 -17.49 -9.90 11.23
CA LEU A 282 -16.25 -10.69 11.23
C LEU A 282 -16.25 -11.74 12.34
N ALA A 283 -16.82 -11.42 13.51
CA ALA A 283 -16.94 -12.37 14.62
C ALA A 283 -17.99 -13.47 14.36
N ASP A 284 -18.94 -13.24 13.44
CA ASP A 284 -19.97 -14.21 13.05
C ASP A 284 -19.44 -15.33 12.13
N THR A 285 -19.11 -16.47 12.74
CA THR A 285 -18.63 -17.69 12.07
C THR A 285 -19.74 -18.60 11.52
N SER A 286 -21.01 -18.19 11.60
CA SER A 286 -22.12 -18.99 11.05
C SER A 286 -22.00 -19.13 9.52
N PRO A 287 -22.52 -20.19 8.89
CA PRO A 287 -22.56 -20.25 7.44
C PRO A 287 -23.39 -19.10 6.84
N LEU A 288 -22.91 -18.49 5.76
CA LEU A 288 -23.67 -17.45 5.05
C LEU A 288 -25.04 -17.99 4.60
N THR A 289 -26.09 -17.18 4.75
CA THR A 289 -27.43 -17.47 4.22
C THR A 289 -27.46 -17.42 2.69
N ILE A 290 -28.58 -17.79 2.07
CA ILE A 290 -28.75 -17.67 0.60
C ILE A 290 -28.56 -16.22 0.15
N ASP A 291 -29.22 -15.27 0.82
CA ASP A 291 -29.17 -13.85 0.44
C ASP A 291 -27.77 -13.25 0.64
N GLN A 292 -27.06 -13.69 1.68
CA GLN A 292 -25.67 -13.30 1.93
C GLN A 292 -24.73 -13.89 0.88
N ARG A 293 -24.91 -15.13 0.44
CA ARG A 293 -24.13 -15.71 -0.66
C ARG A 293 -24.36 -14.95 -1.97
N SER A 294 -25.61 -14.64 -2.31
CA SER A 294 -25.94 -13.81 -3.47
C SER A 294 -25.32 -12.41 -3.37
N SER A 295 -25.34 -11.79 -2.18
CA SER A 295 -24.67 -10.51 -1.93
C SER A 295 -23.16 -10.61 -2.14
N ARG A 296 -22.52 -11.68 -1.65
CA ARG A 296 -21.08 -11.91 -1.83
C ARG A 296 -20.71 -12.01 -3.31
N ASP A 297 -21.49 -12.73 -4.09
CA ASP A 297 -21.25 -12.88 -5.53
C ASP A 297 -21.40 -11.54 -6.27
N GLY A 298 -22.39 -10.72 -5.87
CA GLY A 298 -22.57 -9.36 -6.38
C GLY A 298 -21.46 -8.38 -5.97
N ILE A 299 -20.87 -8.54 -4.78
CA ILE A 299 -19.69 -7.76 -4.36
C ILE A 299 -18.46 -8.20 -5.16
N ARG A 300 -18.22 -9.52 -5.31
CA ARG A 300 -17.12 -10.07 -6.10
C ARG A 300 -17.15 -9.60 -7.56
N GLY A 301 -18.34 -9.48 -8.16
CA GLY A 301 -18.51 -8.96 -9.52
C GLY A 301 -18.07 -7.50 -9.71
N ARG A 302 -17.95 -6.73 -8.62
CA ARG A 302 -17.49 -5.33 -8.59
C ARG A 302 -16.04 -5.19 -8.10
N GLN A 303 -15.31 -6.29 -7.99
CA GLN A 303 -13.94 -6.30 -7.49
C GLN A 303 -12.93 -6.16 -8.64
N VAL A 304 -11.98 -5.23 -8.51
CA VAL A 304 -10.85 -5.05 -9.43
C VAL A 304 -9.55 -5.45 -8.74
N THR A 305 -8.48 -5.74 -9.48
CA THR A 305 -7.15 -5.97 -8.91
C THR A 305 -6.19 -4.96 -9.51
N LEU A 306 -5.62 -4.09 -8.69
CA LEU A 306 -4.52 -3.23 -9.06
C LEU A 306 -3.24 -4.09 -8.99
N ARG A 307 -2.36 -3.94 -9.98
CA ARG A 307 -1.08 -4.65 -10.05
C ARG A 307 0.04 -3.69 -9.78
#